data_AF-A0A2V8DFR4-F1
#
_entry.id   AF-A0A2V8DFR4-F1
#
_cell.length_a   1.000
_cell.length_b   1.000
_cell.length_c   1.000
_cell.angle_alpha   90.00
_cell.angle_beta   90.00
_cell.angle_gamma   90.00
#
_symmetry.space_group_name_H-M   'P 1'
#
loop_
_entity.id
_entity.type
_entity.pdbx_description
1 polymer ?
#
loop_
_entity_poly.entity_id
_entity_poly.type
_entity_poly.pdbx_seq_one_letter_code
_entity_poly.pdbx_strand_id
1 'polypeptide(L)'
;MLEALVDFVRDNGRVCPIPDRWNELWKMLPSRRRVGNGWEPPLPLILAAWWNTPALMKIVRLEEHIRYAEAHGVLVDIDRYLRRLPEDEWVHLIDCWRESVDAV
;
A
#
# COMPACT_ATOMS: atom_id res chain seq x y z
N MET A 1 -0.69 3.80 -17.86
CA MET A 1 0.30 4.03 -16.79
C MET A 1 -0.19 3.43 -15.48
N LEU A 2 -1.43 3.73 -15.05
CA LEU A 2 -2.04 3.10 -13.88
C LEU A 2 -1.95 1.57 -13.89
N GLU A 3 -2.49 0.92 -14.92
CA GLU A 3 -2.51 -0.55 -14.98
C GLU A 3 -1.10 -1.15 -14.93
N ALA A 4 -0.12 -0.55 -15.62
CA ALA A 4 1.28 -0.98 -15.55
C ALA A 4 1.94 -0.81 -14.17
N LEU A 5 1.47 0.14 -13.36
CA LEU A 5 1.89 0.26 -11.96
C LEU A 5 1.15 -0.76 -11.08
N VAL A 6 -0.15 -0.94 -11.29
CA VAL A 6 -0.95 -1.94 -10.56
C VAL A 6 -0.41 -3.35 -10.79
N ASP A 7 -0.03 -3.69 -12.01
CA ASP A 7 0.64 -4.95 -12.34
C ASP A 7 1.99 -5.07 -11.63
N PHE A 8 2.81 -4.01 -11.66
CA PHE A 8 4.11 -3.98 -10.98
C PHE A 8 4.01 -4.22 -9.46
N VAL A 9 3.03 -3.61 -8.78
CA VAL A 9 2.88 -3.78 -7.32
C VAL A 9 2.24 -5.11 -6.92
N ARG A 10 1.70 -5.87 -7.87
CA ARG A 10 1.16 -7.23 -7.69
C ARG A 10 2.14 -8.32 -8.13
N ASP A 11 3.14 -7.94 -8.92
CA ASP A 11 4.18 -8.85 -9.39
C ASP A 11 5.07 -9.34 -8.23
N ASN A 12 5.79 -10.44 -8.46
CA ASN A 12 6.68 -11.09 -7.49
C ASN A 12 6.00 -11.44 -6.15
N GLY A 13 4.67 -11.55 -6.10
CA GLY A 13 3.92 -11.84 -4.88
C GLY A 13 3.92 -10.69 -3.86
N ARG A 14 4.19 -9.46 -4.30
CA ARG A 14 4.11 -8.25 -3.48
C ARG A 14 2.67 -8.01 -3.01
N VAL A 15 2.54 -7.60 -1.75
CA VAL A 15 1.27 -7.28 -1.08
C VAL A 15 1.16 -5.77 -0.89
N CYS A 16 2.15 -5.19 -0.22
CA CYS A 16 2.27 -3.75 0.02
C CYS A 16 3.70 -3.39 0.47
N PRO A 17 4.09 -2.11 0.46
CA PRO A 17 5.30 -1.69 1.13
C PRO A 17 5.24 -1.96 2.64
N ILE A 18 6.40 -2.05 3.29
CA ILE A 18 6.50 -2.07 4.75
C ILE A 18 5.86 -0.80 5.38
N PRO A 19 5.45 -0.84 6.66
CA PRO A 19 4.62 0.22 7.25
C PRO A 19 5.17 1.64 7.10
N ASP A 20 6.47 1.85 7.30
CA ASP A 20 7.09 3.16 7.20
C ASP A 20 7.07 3.68 5.76
N ARG A 21 7.40 2.83 4.79
CA ARG A 21 7.37 3.18 3.35
C ARG A 21 5.95 3.40 2.83
N TRP A 22 4.98 2.68 3.36
CA TRP A 22 3.58 2.91 3.00
C TRP A 22 3.05 4.23 3.57
N ASN A 23 3.46 4.58 4.79
CA ASN A 23 3.13 5.87 5.39
C ASN A 23 3.77 7.03 4.61
N GLU A 24 5.02 6.88 4.15
CA GLU A 24 5.67 7.84 3.25
C GLU A 24 4.89 8.03 1.94
N LEU A 25 4.47 6.93 1.28
CA LEU A 25 3.62 6.99 0.10
C LEU A 25 2.31 7.76 0.37
N TRP A 26 1.62 7.44 1.47
CA TRP A 26 0.37 8.13 1.82
C TRP A 26 0.61 9.63 2.06
N LYS A 27 1.75 10.00 2.66
CA LYS A 27 2.19 11.38 2.86
C LYS A 27 2.57 12.12 1.56
N MET A 28 2.68 11.43 0.42
CA MET A 28 2.82 12.07 -0.89
C MET A 28 1.47 12.41 -1.55
N LEU A 29 0.36 11.79 -1.13
CA LEU A 29 -0.95 12.01 -1.75
C LEU A 29 -1.52 13.40 -1.40
N PRO A 30 -2.00 14.22 -2.36
CA PRO A 30 -2.51 15.56 -2.07
C PRO A 30 -3.87 15.52 -1.35
N SER A 31 -4.32 16.68 -0.88
CA SER A 31 -5.71 16.90 -0.41
C SER A 31 -6.22 15.96 0.68
N ARG A 32 -5.31 15.37 1.47
CA ARG A 32 -5.64 14.52 2.62
C ARG A 32 -6.51 15.28 3.62
N ARG A 33 -7.70 14.77 3.89
CA ARG A 33 -8.64 15.36 4.86
C ARG A 33 -9.35 14.30 5.70
N ARG A 34 -9.81 14.71 6.88
CA ARG A 34 -10.72 13.88 7.68
C ARG A 34 -12.13 13.97 7.10
N VAL A 35 -12.80 12.82 6.99
CA VAL A 35 -14.19 12.70 6.55
C VAL A 35 -14.91 11.82 7.57
N GLY A 36 -15.76 12.41 8.41
CA GLY A 36 -16.35 11.73 9.55
C GLY A 36 -15.29 11.13 10.48
N ASN A 37 -15.38 9.81 10.74
CA ASN A 37 -14.41 9.06 11.53
C ASN A 37 -13.21 8.53 10.70
N GLY A 38 -13.15 8.84 9.40
CA GLY A 38 -12.13 8.35 8.47
C GLY A 38 -11.24 9.45 7.87
N TRP A 39 -10.48 9.05 6.86
CA TRP A 39 -9.63 9.91 6.04
C TRP A 39 -9.90 9.67 4.56
N GLU A 40 -9.71 10.70 3.76
CA GLU A 40 -9.69 10.65 2.31
C GLU A 40 -8.35 11.25 1.83
N PRO A 41 -7.48 10.46 1.15
CA PRO A 41 -7.54 9.01 0.96
C PRO A 41 -7.47 8.25 2.30
N PRO A 42 -7.96 6.99 2.35
CA PRO A 42 -7.95 6.18 3.57
C PRO A 42 -6.54 6.06 4.15
N LEU A 43 -6.43 5.86 5.46
CA LEU A 43 -5.13 5.65 6.09
C LEU A 43 -4.51 4.33 5.59
N PRO A 44 -3.18 4.24 5.47
CA PRO A 44 -2.52 2.95 5.25
C PRO A 44 -2.81 2.02 6.44
N LEU A 45 -2.88 0.72 6.18
CA LEU A 45 -3.24 -0.31 7.19
C LEU A 45 -2.03 -0.65 8.07
N ILE A 46 -1.51 0.36 8.78
CA ILE A 46 -0.32 0.27 9.62
C ILE A 46 -0.68 0.17 11.11
N LEU A 47 0.34 0.05 11.98
CA LEU A 47 0.19 -0.08 13.44
C LEU A 47 -0.67 -1.31 13.83
N ALA A 48 -1.69 -1.15 14.67
CA ALA A 48 -2.55 -2.27 15.07
C ALA A 48 -3.29 -2.91 13.89
N ALA A 49 -3.60 -2.14 12.84
CA ALA A 49 -4.24 -2.69 11.63
C ALA A 49 -3.29 -3.56 10.81
N TRP A 50 -1.98 -3.38 10.96
CA TRP A 50 -0.96 -4.13 10.22
C TRP A 50 -1.05 -5.64 10.48
N TRP A 51 -1.16 -6.01 11.75
CA TRP A 51 -1.18 -7.39 12.22
C TRP A 51 -2.53 -8.08 12.04
N ASN A 52 -3.61 -7.31 12.10
CA ASN A 52 -4.98 -7.85 12.13
C ASN A 52 -5.69 -7.86 10.77
N THR A 53 -5.03 -7.36 9.72
CA THR A 53 -5.64 -7.22 8.39
C THR A 53 -5.04 -8.24 7.41
N PRO A 54 -5.87 -9.09 6.78
CA PRO A 54 -5.40 -10.05 5.78
C PRO A 54 -4.67 -9.38 4.60
N ALA A 55 -3.75 -10.12 3.96
CA ALA A 55 -2.97 -9.64 2.82
C ALA A 55 -3.84 -9.05 1.69
N LEU A 56 -4.97 -9.69 1.36
CA LEU A 56 -5.89 -9.21 0.32
C LEU A 56 -6.38 -7.78 0.59
N MET A 57 -6.69 -7.46 1.85
CA MET A 57 -7.14 -6.12 2.23
C MET A 57 -6.00 -5.09 2.14
N LYS A 58 -4.76 -5.51 2.38
CA LYS A 58 -3.57 -4.66 2.20
C LYS A 58 -3.35 -4.34 0.71
N ILE A 59 -3.49 -5.33 -0.17
CA ILE A 59 -3.42 -5.16 -1.63
C ILE A 59 -4.47 -4.16 -2.11
N VAL A 60 -5.74 -4.35 -1.71
CA VAL A 60 -6.84 -3.46 -2.10
C VAL A 60 -6.58 -2.03 -1.62
N ARG A 61 -6.13 -1.83 -0.37
CA ARG A 61 -5.80 -0.50 0.15
C ARG A 61 -4.67 0.18 -0.61
N LEU A 62 -3.64 -0.55 -1.01
CA LEU A 62 -2.55 0.03 -1.79
C LEU A 62 -3.05 0.47 -3.18
N GLU A 63 -3.87 -0.36 -3.82
CA GLU A 63 -4.46 -0.01 -5.11
C GLU A 63 -5.40 1.20 -5.02
N GLU A 64 -6.19 1.32 -3.95
CA GLU A 64 -6.99 2.52 -3.67
C GLU A 64 -6.12 3.79 -3.64
N HIS A 65 -4.94 3.73 -3.00
CA HIS A 65 -4.01 4.86 -2.96
C HIS A 65 -3.43 5.17 -4.35
N ILE A 66 -3.11 4.15 -5.15
CA ILE A 66 -2.60 4.32 -6.51
C ILE A 66 -3.66 4.95 -7.42
N ARG A 67 -4.91 4.49 -7.34
CA ARG A 67 -6.05 5.07 -8.08
C ARG A 67 -6.34 6.50 -7.61
N TYR A 68 -6.22 6.76 -6.31
CA TYR A 68 -6.33 8.13 -5.78
C TYR A 68 -5.24 9.05 -6.36
N ALA A 69 -4.00 8.57 -6.45
CA ALA A 69 -2.89 9.31 -7.03
C ALA A 69 -3.14 9.67 -8.51
N GLU A 70 -3.72 8.74 -9.28
CA GLU A 70 -4.14 9.01 -10.66
C GLU A 70 -5.22 10.08 -10.75
N ALA A 71 -6.29 9.95 -9.96
CA ALA A 71 -7.38 10.92 -9.94
C ALA A 71 -6.93 12.33 -9.56
N HIS A 72 -5.82 12.47 -8.85
CA HIS A 72 -5.25 13.76 -8.41
C HIS A 72 -3.99 14.17 -9.19
N GLY A 73 -3.64 13.45 -10.26
CA GLY A 73 -2.54 13.83 -11.16
C GLY A 73 -1.13 13.64 -10.61
N VAL A 74 -0.95 12.92 -9.50
CA VAL A 74 0.37 12.66 -8.87
C VAL A 74 0.89 11.23 -9.11
N LEU A 75 0.25 10.48 -10.02
CA LEU A 75 0.58 9.07 -10.29
C LEU A 75 2.05 8.86 -10.67
N VAL A 76 2.65 9.77 -11.44
CA VAL A 76 4.05 9.65 -11.89
C VAL A 76 5.03 9.67 -10.71
N ASP A 77 4.76 10.49 -9.70
CA ASP A 77 5.63 10.58 -8.53
C ASP A 77 5.49 9.35 -7.63
N ILE A 78 4.27 8.82 -7.51
CA ILE A 78 4.00 7.56 -6.80
C ILE A 78 4.61 6.36 -7.53
N ASP A 79 4.48 6.27 -8.86
CA ASP A 79 5.12 5.22 -9.68
C ASP A 79 6.63 5.24 -9.49
N ARG A 80 7.26 6.42 -9.60
CA ARG A 80 8.70 6.57 -9.40
C ARG A 80 9.13 6.17 -7.98
N TYR A 81 8.35 6.54 -6.97
CA TYR A 81 8.63 6.17 -5.58
C TYR A 81 8.57 4.65 -5.39
N LEU A 82 7.47 4.01 -5.81
CA LEU A 82 7.27 2.58 -5.64
C LEU A 82 8.30 1.74 -6.40
N ARG A 83 8.67 2.14 -7.62
CA ARG A 83 9.71 1.44 -8.41
C ARG A 83 11.13 1.59 -7.85
N ARG A 84 11.36 2.53 -6.94
CA ARG A 84 12.65 2.73 -6.27
C ARG A 84 12.78 1.94 -4.97
N LEU A 85 11.67 1.46 -4.43
CA LEU A 85 11.71 0.63 -3.23
C LEU A 85 12.46 -0.69 -3.55
N PRO A 86 13.52 -1.02 -2.82
CA PRO A 86 14.16 -2.32 -2.94
C PRO A 86 13.20 -3.42 -2.46
N GLU A 87 13.45 -4.66 -2.87
CA GLU A 87 12.51 -5.77 -2.65
C GLU A 87 12.25 -6.06 -1.17
N ASP A 88 13.24 -5.87 -0.30
CA ASP A 88 13.16 -6.05 1.15
C ASP A 88 12.32 -4.97 1.87
N GLU A 89 11.93 -3.91 1.16
CA GLU A 89 10.97 -2.91 1.63
C GLU A 89 9.53 -3.21 1.17
N TRP A 90 9.32 -4.37 0.54
CA TRP A 90 8.00 -4.92 0.24
C TRP A 90 7.68 -6.07 1.19
N VAL A 91 6.39 -6.20 1.48
CA VAL A 91 5.83 -7.41 2.09
C VAL A 91 5.34 -8.33 1.00
N HIS A 92 5.64 -9.61 1.14
CA HIS A 92 5.21 -10.64 0.21
C HIS A 92 4.11 -11.51 0.81
N LEU A 93 3.36 -12.17 -0.07
CA LEU A 93 2.31 -13.10 0.35
C LEU A 93 2.83 -14.20 1.29
N ILE A 94 4.07 -14.65 1.07
CA ILE A 94 4.70 -15.68 1.91
C ILE A 94 4.89 -15.22 3.36
N ASP A 95 5.15 -13.94 3.59
CA ASP A 95 5.32 -13.37 4.93
C ASP A 95 4.00 -13.36 5.70
N CYS A 96 2.92 -12.98 5.01
CA CYS A 96 1.58 -12.99 5.58
C CYS A 96 1.07 -14.41 5.86
N TRP A 97 1.57 -15.41 5.13
CA TRP A 97 1.23 -16.82 5.37
C TRP A 97 1.95 -17.35 6.62
N ARG A 98 3.24 -17.03 6.79
CA ARG A 98 4.04 -17.45 7.96
C ARG A 98 3.45 -16.94 9.27
N GLU A 99 2.93 -15.70 9.29
CA GLU A 99 2.25 -15.16 10.47
C GLU A 99 0.99 -15.95 10.87
N SER A 100 0.31 -16.60 9.92
CA SER A 100 -0.90 -17.39 10.22
C SER A 100 -0.61 -18.78 10.79
N VAL A 101 0.56 -19.36 10.51
CA VAL A 101 0.99 -20.65 11.07
C VAL A 101 1.69 -20.51 12.42
N ASP A 102 2.38 -19.40 12.68
CA ASP A 102 3.05 -19.13 13.98
C ASP A 102 2.07 -18.65 15.07
N ALA A 103 0.80 -18.43 14.72
CA ALA A 103 -0.27 -18.02 15.64
C ALA A 103 -1.03 -19.20 16.29
N VAL A 104 -0.53 -20.43 16.16
CA VAL A 104 -1.14 -21.68 16.67
C VAL A 104 -0.33 -22.29 17.80
#